data_AF-A0A9X0WLL4-F1
#
_entry.id   AF-A0A9X0WLL4-F1
#
_cell.length_a   1.000
_cell.length_b   1.000
_cell.length_c   1.000
_cell.angle_alpha   90.00
_cell.angle_beta   90.00
_cell.angle_gamma   90.00
#
_symmetry.space_group_name_H-M   'P 1'
#
loop_
_entity.id
_entity.type
_entity.pdbx_description
1 polymer ?
#
loop_
_entity_poly.entity_id
_entity_poly.type
_entity_poly.pdbx_seq_one_letter_code
_entity_poly.pdbx_strand_id
1 'polypeptide(L)'
;MIVFGGILIHQASWQLFGASRPKFIAFMQLHDRRLYNPAHRIQRGRILDHHGAVLAYSDERLGHVFRIYPMGEAFAHVVGYNHPWYGSTGMEAVATAPLNGGAPADLFEWGQRGRELLTGDKRPSGRDLTLTLDAGLQREAFRLLQHERGAVIAIEPTHGAIRALVSTPSFDPNRLEPALFAGRDTTTPFLNRATQGLYPPGSVYKIVLALLAIENGFVGSFESNSNGFTTSPRYRAIRDYEYYLAQNRGGTWAGHGRIDLATAFSRSSNVFFAQLGVSLGHESFYRINERLLINQQIPIAESPYGSWSMRTGSLPPLNPSDRYGLAQMSIGQGQVLVTPAYLALITAAIANGGLAVRPRLVENDTIEVLGPLTSPDHAMRLSHLLRRVVTEGTARGIARDHLPIAGKTGTAENAGGAAHSWFVGFAPAHRPRLVIAVLIEHGGAGSRVAAPLALRLFEHAAAHGLLE
;
A
#
# COMPACT_ATOMS: atom_id res chain seq x y z
N MET A 1 -39.57 0.89 41.33
CA MET A 1 -40.28 -0.25 40.72
C MET A 1 -40.40 -0.09 39.20
N ILE A 2 -41.02 0.98 38.68
CA ILE A 2 -41.22 1.17 37.23
C ILE A 2 -39.90 1.32 36.45
N VAL A 3 -38.94 2.10 36.97
CA VAL A 3 -37.60 2.27 36.34
C VAL A 3 -36.81 0.96 36.31
N PHE A 4 -36.89 0.15 37.38
CA PHE A 4 -36.23 -1.15 37.46
C PHE A 4 -36.88 -2.17 36.50
N GLY A 5 -38.21 -2.16 36.39
CA GLY A 5 -38.94 -2.92 35.38
C GLY A 5 -38.56 -2.50 33.95
N GLY A 6 -38.39 -1.20 33.70
CA GLY A 6 -37.92 -0.67 32.41
C GLY A 6 -36.50 -1.14 32.06
N ILE A 7 -35.57 -1.16 33.04
CA ILE A 7 -34.21 -1.67 32.85
C ILE A 7 -34.23 -3.18 32.58
N LEU A 8 -35.06 -3.95 33.30
CA LEU A 8 -35.19 -5.40 33.10
C LEU A 8 -35.84 -5.73 31.76
N ILE A 9 -36.87 -4.99 31.34
CA ILE A 9 -37.48 -5.14 30.01
C ILE A 9 -36.47 -4.73 28.93
N HIS A 10 -35.68 -3.69 29.16
CA HIS A 10 -34.60 -3.32 28.26
C HIS A 10 -33.54 -4.43 28.17
N GLN A 11 -33.05 -4.96 29.29
CA GLN A 11 -32.10 -6.08 29.32
C GLN A 11 -32.68 -7.36 28.73
N ALA A 12 -33.93 -7.70 29.02
CA ALA A 12 -34.62 -8.85 28.44
C ALA A 12 -34.79 -8.66 26.92
N SER A 13 -35.10 -7.44 26.46
CA SER A 13 -35.14 -7.13 25.03
C SER A 13 -33.74 -7.24 24.40
N TRP A 14 -32.69 -6.88 25.14
CA TRP A 14 -31.29 -7.05 24.75
C TRP A 14 -30.86 -8.52 24.68
N GLN A 15 -31.36 -9.39 25.56
CA GLN A 15 -31.02 -10.82 25.53
C GLN A 15 -31.87 -11.61 24.53
N LEU A 16 -33.17 -11.32 24.42
CA LEU A 16 -34.10 -12.03 23.55
C LEU A 16 -34.04 -11.53 22.09
N PHE A 17 -33.86 -10.22 21.89
CA PHE A 17 -33.81 -9.59 20.57
C PHE A 17 -32.43 -9.03 20.23
N GLY A 18 -31.41 -9.17 21.09
CA GLY A 18 -30.04 -8.75 20.76
C GLY A 18 -29.52 -9.46 19.51
N ALA A 19 -29.78 -10.76 19.38
CA ALA A 19 -29.47 -11.54 18.18
C ALA A 19 -30.16 -11.02 16.91
N SER A 20 -31.19 -10.16 17.05
CA SER A 20 -31.88 -9.50 15.94
C SER A 20 -31.35 -8.11 15.58
N ARG A 21 -30.25 -7.66 16.22
CA ARG A 21 -29.63 -6.35 15.94
C ARG A 21 -28.30 -6.53 15.19
N PRO A 22 -28.11 -5.96 13.98
CA PRO A 22 -26.89 -6.09 13.18
C PRO A 22 -25.62 -5.68 13.93
N LYS A 23 -25.68 -4.56 14.66
CA LYS A 23 -24.57 -4.04 15.46
C LYS A 23 -24.22 -4.98 16.62
N PHE A 24 -25.19 -5.70 17.19
CA PHE A 24 -24.94 -6.64 18.29
C PHE A 24 -24.35 -7.96 17.79
N ILE A 25 -24.85 -8.53 16.70
CA ILE A 25 -24.25 -9.75 16.11
C ILE A 25 -22.82 -9.46 15.62
N ALA A 26 -22.60 -8.34 14.94
CA ALA A 26 -21.25 -7.91 14.55
C ALA A 26 -20.35 -7.70 15.78
N PHE A 27 -20.86 -7.04 16.83
CA PHE A 27 -20.15 -6.88 18.09
C PHE A 27 -19.84 -8.22 18.77
N MET A 28 -20.80 -9.14 18.86
CA MET A 28 -20.60 -10.47 19.43
C MET A 28 -19.64 -11.33 18.60
N GLN A 29 -19.65 -11.26 17.28
CA GLN A 29 -18.67 -11.99 16.47
C GLN A 29 -17.25 -11.41 16.61
N LEU A 30 -17.14 -10.09 16.82
CA LEU A 30 -15.86 -9.44 17.05
C LEU A 30 -15.33 -9.67 18.48
N HIS A 31 -16.20 -9.88 19.49
CA HIS A 31 -15.81 -9.86 20.91
C HIS A 31 -16.25 -11.08 21.76
N ASP A 32 -17.24 -11.88 21.33
CA ASP A 32 -17.74 -13.05 22.07
C ASP A 32 -17.14 -14.36 21.52
N ARG A 33 -16.29 -15.00 22.35
CA ARG A 33 -15.50 -16.20 22.04
C ARG A 33 -16.21 -17.54 22.38
N ARG A 34 -17.50 -17.52 22.71
CA ARG A 34 -18.24 -18.73 23.15
C ARG A 34 -18.47 -19.73 22.01
N LEU A 35 -18.18 -21.02 22.27
CA LEU A 35 -18.35 -22.17 21.35
C LEU A 35 -19.78 -22.34 20.78
N TYR A 36 -20.79 -21.83 21.46
CA TYR A 36 -22.21 -21.90 21.08
C TYR A 36 -22.75 -20.58 20.51
N ASN A 37 -21.90 -19.73 19.92
CA ASN A 37 -22.37 -18.53 19.25
C ASN A 37 -23.13 -18.90 17.96
N PRO A 38 -24.45 -18.64 17.83
CA PRO A 38 -25.24 -18.93 16.62
C PRO A 38 -24.65 -18.28 15.36
N ALA A 39 -23.88 -17.22 15.54
CA ALA A 39 -23.24 -16.48 14.48
C ALA A 39 -22.11 -17.27 13.77
N HIS A 40 -21.61 -18.37 14.34
CA HIS A 40 -20.70 -19.31 13.66
C HIS A 40 -21.43 -20.30 12.73
N ARG A 41 -22.77 -20.34 12.77
CA ARG A 41 -23.60 -21.16 11.87
C ARG A 41 -24.08 -20.39 10.64
N ILE A 42 -23.74 -19.10 10.53
CA ILE A 42 -24.10 -18.26 9.37
C ILE A 42 -23.17 -18.63 8.21
N GLN A 43 -23.76 -18.93 7.05
CA GLN A 43 -22.98 -19.15 5.84
C GLN A 43 -22.53 -17.79 5.30
N ARG A 44 -21.29 -17.40 5.60
CA ARG A 44 -20.76 -16.13 5.13
C ARG A 44 -20.74 -16.08 3.60
N GLY A 45 -21.08 -14.93 3.02
CA GLY A 45 -21.01 -14.68 1.58
C GLY A 45 -19.60 -14.87 1.03
N ARG A 46 -19.48 -15.10 -0.29
CA ARG A 46 -18.19 -15.29 -0.95
C ARG A 46 -17.44 -13.96 -1.05
N ILE A 47 -16.11 -14.04 -1.05
CA ILE A 47 -15.25 -12.92 -1.47
C ILE A 47 -14.70 -13.30 -2.84
N LEU A 48 -14.89 -12.42 -3.81
CA LEU A 48 -14.53 -12.62 -5.21
C LEU A 48 -13.51 -11.56 -5.64
N ASP A 49 -12.70 -11.87 -6.64
CA ASP A 49 -11.91 -10.89 -7.38
C ASP A 49 -12.79 -10.16 -8.43
N HIS A 50 -12.23 -9.19 -9.15
CA HIS A 50 -13.00 -8.39 -10.12
C HIS A 50 -13.52 -9.19 -11.33
N HIS A 51 -12.96 -10.38 -11.59
CA HIS A 51 -13.39 -11.32 -12.62
C HIS A 51 -14.29 -12.45 -12.09
N GLY A 52 -14.64 -12.42 -10.80
CA GLY A 52 -15.50 -13.42 -10.15
C GLY A 52 -14.77 -14.68 -9.66
N ALA A 53 -13.44 -14.71 -9.69
CA ALA A 53 -12.66 -15.80 -9.09
C ALA A 53 -12.86 -15.81 -7.57
N VAL A 54 -13.12 -16.98 -7.00
CA VAL A 54 -13.40 -17.13 -5.56
C VAL A 54 -12.12 -16.99 -4.75
N LEU A 55 -12.10 -16.03 -3.83
CA LEU A 55 -11.01 -15.75 -2.90
C LEU A 55 -11.28 -16.27 -1.48
N ALA A 56 -12.56 -16.29 -1.07
CA ALA A 56 -13.02 -16.96 0.14
C ALA A 56 -14.46 -17.44 -0.02
N TYR A 57 -14.81 -18.58 0.57
CA TYR A 57 -16.18 -19.09 0.59
C TYR A 57 -16.44 -19.92 1.85
N SER A 58 -17.71 -20.19 2.12
CA SER A 58 -18.14 -21.02 3.24
C SER A 58 -18.58 -22.39 2.74
N ASP A 59 -18.03 -23.45 3.31
CA ASP A 59 -18.35 -24.84 3.02
C ASP A 59 -18.99 -25.49 4.25
N GLU A 60 -19.99 -26.35 4.05
CA GLU A 60 -20.68 -27.03 5.15
C GLU A 60 -20.30 -28.51 5.18
N ARG A 61 -19.78 -28.97 6.31
CA ARG A 61 -19.42 -30.38 6.52
C ARG A 61 -19.91 -30.82 7.89
N LEU A 62 -20.66 -31.93 7.92
CA LEU A 62 -21.18 -32.55 9.15
C LEU A 62 -21.94 -31.55 10.07
N GLY A 63 -22.68 -30.61 9.48
CA GLY A 63 -23.45 -29.60 10.22
C GLY A 63 -22.66 -28.38 10.73
N HIS A 64 -21.35 -28.34 10.47
CA HIS A 64 -20.45 -27.23 10.78
C HIS A 64 -20.11 -26.42 9.52
N VAL A 65 -20.05 -25.09 9.66
CA VAL A 65 -19.65 -24.18 8.59
C VAL A 65 -18.16 -23.87 8.72
N PHE A 66 -17.40 -24.16 7.67
CA PHE A 66 -15.97 -23.88 7.55
C PHE A 66 -15.76 -22.74 6.57
N ARG A 67 -14.88 -21.79 6.91
CA ARG A 67 -14.46 -20.74 6.00
C ARG A 67 -13.18 -21.18 5.27
N ILE A 68 -13.23 -21.24 3.95
CA ILE A 68 -12.15 -21.74 3.08
C ILE A 68 -11.60 -20.60 2.24
N TYR A 69 -10.27 -20.52 2.16
CA TYR A 69 -9.52 -19.53 1.38
C TYR A 69 -8.71 -20.25 0.30
N PRO A 70 -9.28 -20.50 -0.90
CA PRO A 70 -8.66 -21.33 -1.93
C PRO A 70 -7.34 -20.77 -2.47
N MET A 71 -7.12 -19.45 -2.36
CA MET A 71 -5.89 -18.80 -2.82
C MET A 71 -4.79 -18.68 -1.75
N GLY A 72 -5.08 -19.15 -0.52
CA GLY A 72 -4.10 -19.28 0.58
C GLY A 72 -3.30 -18.00 0.86
N GLU A 73 -1.98 -18.18 1.03
CA GLU A 73 -1.03 -17.14 1.45
C GLU A 73 -1.00 -15.91 0.54
N ALA A 74 -1.29 -16.06 -0.75
CA ALA A 74 -1.21 -14.97 -1.72
C ALA A 74 -2.23 -13.85 -1.48
N PHE A 75 -3.31 -14.13 -0.76
CA PHE A 75 -4.39 -13.17 -0.46
C PHE A 75 -4.58 -12.94 1.04
N ALA A 76 -3.77 -13.58 1.89
CA ALA A 76 -3.99 -13.63 3.33
C ALA A 76 -4.08 -12.23 3.97
N HIS A 77 -3.23 -11.27 3.56
CA HIS A 77 -3.28 -9.91 4.11
C HIS A 77 -4.44 -9.07 3.62
N VAL A 78 -5.03 -9.39 2.46
CA VAL A 78 -6.13 -8.60 1.86
C VAL A 78 -7.48 -9.18 2.24
N VAL A 79 -7.70 -10.44 1.90
CA VAL A 79 -8.92 -11.17 2.28
C VAL A 79 -8.99 -11.28 3.80
N GLY A 80 -7.86 -11.55 4.45
CA GLY A 80 -7.79 -11.82 5.87
C GLY A 80 -8.20 -13.26 6.17
N TYR A 81 -8.55 -13.47 7.44
CA TYR A 81 -9.20 -14.68 7.91
C TYR A 81 -10.36 -14.31 8.82
N ASN A 82 -11.26 -15.25 9.04
CA ASN A 82 -12.29 -15.26 10.07
C ASN A 82 -12.17 -16.58 10.83
N HIS A 83 -11.83 -16.50 12.11
CA HIS A 83 -11.57 -17.65 12.98
C HIS A 83 -12.24 -17.48 14.35
N PRO A 84 -12.92 -18.52 14.90
CA PRO A 84 -13.66 -18.40 16.17
C PRO A 84 -12.81 -17.91 17.35
N TRP A 85 -11.54 -18.32 17.41
CA TRP A 85 -10.64 -17.97 18.52
C TRP A 85 -9.76 -16.75 18.25
N TYR A 86 -9.43 -16.47 16.98
CA TYR A 86 -8.45 -15.44 16.60
C TYR A 86 -9.10 -14.20 15.96
N GLY A 87 -10.43 -14.17 15.88
CA GLY A 87 -11.19 -13.06 15.33
C GLY A 87 -11.15 -13.00 13.81
N SER A 88 -11.41 -11.81 13.27
CA SER A 88 -11.37 -11.53 11.83
C SER A 88 -10.33 -10.47 11.50
N THR A 89 -9.74 -10.54 10.31
CA THR A 89 -8.77 -9.56 9.78
C THR A 89 -9.09 -9.19 8.33
N GLY A 90 -8.38 -8.21 7.76
CA GLY A 90 -8.53 -7.82 6.34
C GLY A 90 -9.98 -7.48 5.95
N MET A 91 -10.36 -7.88 4.73
CA MET A 91 -11.72 -7.69 4.22
C MET A 91 -12.76 -8.56 4.93
N GLU A 92 -12.39 -9.71 5.50
CA GLU A 92 -13.28 -10.48 6.37
C GLU A 92 -13.76 -9.63 7.57
N ALA A 93 -12.87 -8.83 8.16
CA ALA A 93 -13.22 -7.91 9.25
C ALA A 93 -14.01 -6.70 8.74
N VAL A 94 -13.50 -5.98 7.74
CA VAL A 94 -14.12 -4.74 7.22
C VAL A 94 -15.52 -4.99 6.69
N ALA A 95 -15.73 -6.09 5.98
CA ALA A 95 -17.01 -6.46 5.38
C ALA A 95 -17.81 -7.47 6.23
N THR A 96 -17.56 -7.57 7.54
CA THR A 96 -18.23 -8.51 8.44
C THR A 96 -19.75 -8.47 8.30
N ALA A 97 -20.36 -7.28 8.33
CA ALA A 97 -21.82 -7.18 8.27
C ALA A 97 -22.42 -7.68 6.95
N PRO A 98 -22.02 -7.19 5.75
CA PRO A 98 -22.57 -7.73 4.50
C PRO A 98 -22.25 -9.22 4.32
N LEU A 99 -21.05 -9.67 4.69
CA LEU A 99 -20.65 -11.08 4.61
C LEU A 99 -21.46 -11.99 5.53
N ASN A 100 -22.04 -11.50 6.63
CA ASN A 100 -22.94 -12.27 7.48
C ASN A 100 -24.43 -12.09 7.09
N GLY A 101 -24.73 -11.30 6.06
CA GLY A 101 -26.10 -10.95 5.69
C GLY A 101 -26.71 -9.85 6.58
N GLY A 102 -25.93 -9.22 7.44
CA GLY A 102 -26.35 -8.22 8.44
C GLY A 102 -26.68 -6.83 7.90
N ALA A 103 -26.85 -6.64 6.59
CA ALA A 103 -27.32 -5.37 6.01
C ALA A 103 -28.67 -5.51 5.28
N PRO A 104 -29.80 -5.66 5.99
CA PRO A 104 -31.11 -5.53 5.36
C PRO A 104 -31.41 -4.06 5.11
N ALA A 105 -32.04 -3.76 3.98
CA ALA A 105 -32.49 -2.41 3.67
C ALA A 105 -33.69 -1.98 4.54
N ASP A 106 -34.42 -2.95 5.13
CA ASP A 106 -35.67 -2.70 5.86
C ASP A 106 -35.90 -3.62 7.08
N LEU A 107 -36.73 -3.15 8.02
CA LEU A 107 -37.21 -3.87 9.21
C LEU A 107 -38.04 -5.14 8.87
N PHE A 108 -38.64 -5.19 7.68
CA PHE A 108 -39.50 -6.30 7.24
C PHE A 108 -38.71 -7.57 6.87
N GLU A 109 -37.56 -7.43 6.21
CA GLU A 109 -36.65 -8.56 5.92
C GLU A 109 -36.07 -9.18 7.20
N TRP A 110 -35.91 -8.38 8.26
CA TRP A 110 -35.46 -8.84 9.57
C TRP A 110 -36.49 -9.73 10.28
N GLY A 111 -37.78 -9.40 10.19
CA GLY A 111 -38.87 -10.20 10.77
C GLY A 111 -38.99 -11.61 10.15
N GLN A 112 -38.66 -11.74 8.86
CA GLN A 112 -38.60 -13.03 8.19
C GLN A 112 -37.35 -13.83 8.59
N ARG A 113 -36.16 -13.20 8.66
CA ARG A 113 -34.92 -13.89 9.08
C ARG A 113 -34.89 -14.29 10.55
N GLY A 114 -35.48 -13.49 11.43
CA GLY A 114 -35.65 -13.87 12.84
C GLY A 114 -36.49 -15.14 12.98
N ARG A 115 -37.54 -15.27 12.16
CA ARG A 115 -38.32 -16.51 12.06
C ARG A 115 -37.51 -17.66 11.46
N GLU A 116 -36.74 -17.46 10.38
CA GLU A 116 -35.91 -18.50 9.77
C GLU A 116 -34.81 -19.04 10.70
N LEU A 117 -34.20 -18.18 11.50
CA LEU A 117 -33.23 -18.55 12.55
C LEU A 117 -33.89 -19.34 13.70
N LEU A 118 -35.18 -19.10 13.97
CA LEU A 118 -35.96 -19.78 15.00
C LEU A 118 -36.60 -21.10 14.49
N THR A 119 -36.92 -21.20 13.20
CA THR A 119 -37.54 -22.39 12.60
C THR A 119 -36.54 -23.38 12.01
N GLY A 120 -35.26 -23.00 11.82
CA GLY A 120 -34.19 -23.91 11.42
C GLY A 120 -34.20 -24.32 9.94
N ASP A 121 -35.16 -23.85 9.14
CA ASP A 121 -35.38 -24.33 7.77
C ASP A 121 -34.45 -23.73 6.71
N LYS A 122 -33.87 -22.54 6.94
CA LYS A 122 -32.86 -21.93 6.07
C LYS A 122 -31.87 -21.12 6.89
N ARG A 123 -30.59 -21.53 6.93
CA ARG A 123 -29.53 -20.71 7.52
C ARG A 123 -29.35 -19.46 6.64
N PRO A 124 -29.44 -18.23 7.18
CA PRO A 124 -29.26 -17.03 6.37
C PRO A 124 -27.86 -17.02 5.74
N SER A 125 -27.81 -16.84 4.43
CA SER A 125 -26.56 -16.67 3.67
C SER A 125 -26.20 -15.18 3.60
N GLY A 126 -24.91 -14.88 3.71
CA GLY A 126 -24.40 -13.53 3.54
C GLY A 126 -24.34 -13.08 2.08
N ARG A 127 -24.17 -11.78 1.87
CA ARG A 127 -23.98 -11.22 0.53
C ARG A 127 -22.52 -11.39 0.09
N ASP A 128 -22.34 -11.68 -1.19
CA ASP A 128 -21.01 -11.74 -1.79
C ASP A 128 -20.38 -10.35 -1.84
N LEU A 129 -19.06 -10.33 -1.70
CA LEU A 129 -18.21 -9.15 -1.82
C LEU A 129 -17.30 -9.31 -3.03
N THR A 130 -17.31 -8.35 -3.95
CA THR A 130 -16.37 -8.31 -5.08
C THR A 130 -15.28 -7.28 -4.78
N LEU A 131 -14.03 -7.72 -4.83
CA LEU A 131 -12.85 -6.87 -4.64
C LEU A 131 -12.32 -6.37 -5.98
N THR A 132 -11.54 -5.29 -5.95
CA THR A 132 -10.85 -4.73 -7.12
C THR A 132 -9.62 -5.52 -7.56
N LEU A 133 -9.17 -6.47 -6.73
CA LEU A 133 -7.99 -7.29 -6.99
C LEU A 133 -8.15 -8.08 -8.29
N ASP A 134 -7.05 -8.23 -9.01
CA ASP A 134 -6.89 -9.19 -10.10
C ASP A 134 -6.19 -10.44 -9.58
N ALA A 135 -6.84 -11.60 -9.66
CA ALA A 135 -6.27 -12.79 -9.04
C ALA A 135 -5.01 -13.32 -9.76
N GLY A 136 -4.88 -13.07 -11.06
CA GLY A 136 -3.68 -13.44 -11.82
C GLY A 136 -2.48 -12.60 -11.38
N LEU A 137 -2.65 -11.28 -11.38
CA LEU A 137 -1.61 -10.32 -11.00
C LEU A 137 -1.19 -10.49 -9.53
N GLN A 138 -2.14 -10.68 -8.61
CA GLN A 138 -1.86 -10.93 -7.19
C GLN A 138 -0.99 -12.17 -7.00
N ARG A 139 -1.34 -13.28 -7.68
CA ARG A 139 -0.59 -14.55 -7.59
C ARG A 139 0.80 -14.44 -8.19
N GLU A 140 0.95 -13.75 -9.33
CA GLU A 140 2.28 -13.53 -9.92
C GLU A 140 3.15 -12.64 -9.02
N ALA A 141 2.57 -11.59 -8.44
CA ALA A 141 3.26 -10.74 -7.47
C ALA A 141 3.69 -11.52 -6.22
N PHE A 142 2.83 -12.37 -5.67
CA PHE A 142 3.19 -13.25 -4.57
C PHE A 142 4.30 -14.24 -4.97
N ARG A 143 4.18 -14.90 -6.12
CA ARG A 143 5.17 -15.87 -6.61
C ARG A 143 6.56 -15.25 -6.78
N LEU A 144 6.62 -14.01 -7.28
CA LEU A 144 7.88 -13.28 -7.46
C LEU A 144 8.49 -12.81 -6.12
N LEU A 145 7.66 -12.63 -5.08
CA LEU A 145 8.07 -12.06 -3.80
C LEU A 145 8.21 -13.10 -2.66
N GLN A 146 7.70 -14.31 -2.83
CA GLN A 146 7.55 -15.33 -1.76
C GLN A 146 8.85 -15.71 -1.03
N HIS A 147 10.01 -15.52 -1.66
CA HIS A 147 11.33 -15.79 -1.07
C HIS A 147 12.03 -14.54 -0.51
N GLU A 148 11.37 -13.40 -0.64
CA GLU A 148 11.86 -12.10 -0.18
C GLU A 148 10.97 -11.60 0.96
N ARG A 149 11.52 -10.74 1.81
CA ARG A 149 10.70 -9.94 2.73
C ARG A 149 10.36 -8.63 2.05
N GLY A 150 9.09 -8.32 1.83
CA GLY A 150 8.75 -7.15 1.02
C GLY A 150 7.28 -6.94 0.81
N ALA A 151 6.98 -6.02 -0.10
CA ALA A 151 5.61 -5.72 -0.50
C ALA A 151 5.52 -5.33 -1.97
N VAL A 152 4.35 -5.59 -2.56
CA VAL A 152 3.95 -5.08 -3.87
C VAL A 152 2.56 -4.48 -3.73
N ILE A 153 2.35 -3.31 -4.31
CA ILE A 153 1.02 -2.75 -4.52
C ILE A 153 0.89 -2.27 -5.96
N ALA A 154 -0.23 -2.60 -6.59
CA ALA A 154 -0.58 -2.18 -7.94
C ALA A 154 -1.91 -1.41 -7.93
N ILE A 155 -1.93 -0.18 -8.45
CA ILE A 155 -3.09 0.73 -8.42
C ILE A 155 -3.40 1.21 -9.83
N GLU A 156 -4.68 1.19 -10.20
CA GLU A 156 -5.18 1.86 -11.39
C GLU A 156 -5.28 3.39 -11.15
N PRO A 157 -4.58 4.24 -11.94
CA PRO A 157 -4.48 5.67 -11.67
C PRO A 157 -5.82 6.42 -11.67
N THR A 158 -6.72 6.08 -12.59
CA THR A 158 -7.96 6.84 -12.87
C THR A 158 -9.12 6.48 -11.95
N HIS A 159 -9.15 5.24 -11.45
CA HIS A 159 -10.27 4.72 -10.66
C HIS A 159 -9.87 4.31 -9.24
N GLY A 160 -8.59 4.39 -8.89
CA GLY A 160 -8.07 4.00 -7.58
C GLY A 160 -8.16 2.50 -7.29
N ALA A 161 -8.54 1.66 -8.26
CA ALA A 161 -8.70 0.23 -8.05
C ALA A 161 -7.35 -0.42 -7.72
N ILE A 162 -7.26 -1.03 -6.54
CA ILE A 162 -6.07 -1.80 -6.15
C ILE A 162 -6.14 -3.17 -6.84
N ARG A 163 -5.31 -3.38 -7.85
CA ARG A 163 -5.27 -4.64 -8.63
C ARG A 163 -4.40 -5.71 -7.97
N ALA A 164 -3.42 -5.32 -7.17
CA ALA A 164 -2.65 -6.23 -6.34
C ALA A 164 -2.19 -5.55 -5.04
N LEU A 165 -2.16 -6.30 -3.94
CA LEU A 165 -1.68 -5.87 -2.62
C LEU A 165 -1.06 -7.07 -1.90
N VAL A 166 0.24 -7.26 -2.07
CA VAL A 166 1.00 -8.42 -1.58
C VAL A 166 1.98 -7.99 -0.49
N SER A 167 2.09 -8.80 0.56
CA SER A 167 3.11 -8.69 1.60
C SER A 167 3.73 -10.07 1.84
N THR A 168 5.05 -10.13 1.97
CA THR A 168 5.78 -11.35 2.32
C THR A 168 6.79 -11.07 3.43
N PRO A 169 7.04 -12.04 4.34
CA PRO A 169 6.43 -13.36 4.43
C PRO A 169 4.94 -13.28 4.80
N SER A 170 4.17 -14.27 4.33
CA SER A 170 2.72 -14.35 4.54
C SER A 170 2.39 -15.51 5.49
N PHE A 171 1.10 -15.84 5.62
CA PHE A 171 0.58 -16.93 6.43
C PHE A 171 -0.58 -17.62 5.71
N ASP A 172 -0.79 -18.91 5.96
CA ASP A 172 -1.94 -19.62 5.39
C ASP A 172 -3.21 -19.35 6.23
N PRO A 173 -4.21 -18.64 5.69
CA PRO A 173 -5.44 -18.34 6.42
C PRO A 173 -6.30 -19.59 6.71
N ASN A 174 -6.02 -20.74 6.09
CA ASN A 174 -6.66 -22.01 6.40
C ASN A 174 -5.97 -22.77 7.56
N ARG A 175 -4.76 -22.37 7.96
CA ARG A 175 -3.92 -23.06 8.96
C ARG A 175 -3.38 -22.09 10.01
N LEU A 176 -4.28 -21.60 10.86
CA LEU A 176 -3.95 -20.66 11.93
C LEU A 176 -3.54 -21.40 13.21
N GLU A 177 -2.27 -21.75 13.32
CA GLU A 177 -1.72 -22.42 14.51
C GLU A 177 -1.44 -21.43 15.66
N PRO A 178 -1.59 -21.82 16.94
CA PRO A 178 -1.29 -20.95 18.08
C PRO A 178 0.11 -20.34 18.07
N ALA A 179 1.09 -21.05 17.52
CA ALA A 179 2.48 -20.59 17.41
C ALA A 179 2.61 -19.29 16.60
N LEU A 180 1.77 -19.10 15.58
CA LEU A 180 1.74 -17.92 14.72
C LEU A 180 1.40 -16.65 15.54
N PHE A 181 0.60 -16.80 16.59
CA PHE A 181 0.15 -15.71 17.48
C PHE A 181 1.01 -15.53 18.73
N ALA A 182 2.00 -16.41 18.95
CA ALA A 182 2.84 -16.36 20.14
C ALA A 182 3.88 -15.22 20.13
N GLY A 183 3.95 -14.43 19.04
CA GLY A 183 4.88 -13.31 18.90
C GLY A 183 6.36 -13.71 18.82
N ARG A 184 6.63 -15.01 18.61
CA ARG A 184 7.99 -15.56 18.53
C ARG A 184 8.57 -15.51 17.12
N ASP A 185 7.72 -15.30 16.12
CA ASP A 185 8.14 -15.21 14.71
C ASP A 185 8.75 -13.84 14.42
N THR A 186 10.07 -13.82 14.21
CA THR A 186 10.84 -12.62 13.87
C THR A 186 10.58 -12.11 12.45
N THR A 187 9.90 -12.90 11.62
CA THR A 187 9.55 -12.53 10.24
C THR A 187 8.28 -11.68 10.15
N THR A 188 7.50 -11.57 11.24
CA THR A 188 6.27 -10.76 11.33
C THR A 188 5.27 -11.02 10.19
N PRO A 189 4.78 -12.26 10.03
CA PRO A 189 3.98 -12.67 8.86
C PRO A 189 2.62 -11.96 8.77
N PHE A 190 2.07 -11.45 9.87
CA PHE A 190 0.82 -10.69 9.87
C PHE A 190 0.95 -9.23 9.41
N LEU A 191 2.18 -8.68 9.34
CA LEU A 191 2.39 -7.31 8.94
C LEU A 191 2.06 -7.13 7.45
N ASN A 192 1.09 -6.26 7.14
CA ASN A 192 0.90 -5.82 5.77
C ASN A 192 1.93 -4.73 5.44
N ARG A 193 3.07 -5.14 4.89
CA ARG A 193 4.18 -4.24 4.57
C ARG A 193 3.82 -3.16 3.55
N ALA A 194 2.83 -3.40 2.69
CA ALA A 194 2.39 -2.44 1.69
C ALA A 194 1.66 -1.24 2.32
N THR A 195 0.79 -1.47 3.30
CA THR A 195 -0.07 -0.42 3.89
C THR A 195 0.32 -0.01 5.30
N GLN A 196 1.07 -0.83 6.04
CA GLN A 196 1.41 -0.62 7.47
C GLN A 196 2.91 -0.47 7.73
N GLY A 197 3.76 -0.98 6.84
CA GLY A 197 5.21 -0.91 6.97
C GLY A 197 5.72 0.50 6.65
N LEU A 198 6.54 1.05 7.54
CA LEU A 198 7.17 2.35 7.39
C LEU A 198 8.65 2.19 7.09
N TYR A 199 9.08 2.80 5.99
CA TYR A 199 10.41 2.57 5.45
C TYR A 199 11.01 3.87 4.94
N PRO A 200 12.33 4.05 5.06
CA PRO A 200 13.00 5.14 4.38
C PRO A 200 12.83 4.94 2.87
N PRO A 201 12.31 5.93 2.13
CA PRO A 201 12.09 5.81 0.70
C PRO A 201 13.40 5.83 -0.10
N GLY A 202 14.45 6.48 0.41
CA GLY A 202 15.65 6.76 -0.37
C GLY A 202 15.32 7.49 -1.68
N SER A 203 16.00 7.14 -2.76
CA SER A 203 15.91 7.89 -4.03
C SER A 203 14.54 7.91 -4.73
N VAL A 204 13.56 7.08 -4.36
CA VAL A 204 12.18 7.26 -4.90
C VAL A 204 11.51 8.53 -4.37
N TYR A 205 11.94 9.02 -3.21
CA TYR A 205 11.46 10.29 -2.65
C TYR A 205 11.83 11.51 -3.50
N LYS A 206 12.86 11.40 -4.34
CA LYS A 206 13.25 12.46 -5.28
C LYS A 206 12.14 12.82 -6.28
N ILE A 207 11.12 11.97 -6.44
CA ILE A 207 9.89 12.30 -7.16
C ILE A 207 9.22 13.54 -6.56
N VAL A 208 9.12 13.61 -5.23
CA VAL A 208 8.54 14.75 -4.49
C VAL A 208 9.35 16.01 -4.72
N LEU A 209 10.68 15.92 -4.59
CA LEU A 209 11.57 17.08 -4.77
C LEU A 209 11.65 17.56 -6.22
N ALA A 210 11.61 16.63 -7.18
CA ALA A 210 11.56 16.98 -8.60
C ALA A 210 10.25 17.68 -8.95
N LEU A 211 9.12 17.23 -8.39
CA LEU A 211 7.83 17.91 -8.54
C LEU A 211 7.90 19.35 -8.00
N LEU A 212 8.40 19.52 -6.77
CA LEU A 212 8.54 20.85 -6.17
C LEU A 212 9.47 21.76 -6.98
N ALA A 213 10.55 21.23 -7.54
CA ALA A 213 11.46 21.98 -8.40
C ALA A 213 10.77 22.42 -9.71
N ILE A 214 9.99 21.54 -10.34
CA ILE A 214 9.22 21.85 -11.54
C ILE A 214 8.19 22.95 -11.24
N GLU A 215 7.45 22.84 -10.14
CA GLU A 215 6.43 23.81 -9.73
C GLU A 215 7.00 25.19 -9.43
N ASN A 216 8.22 25.25 -8.90
CA ASN A 216 8.94 26.50 -8.64
C ASN A 216 9.67 27.03 -9.87
N GLY A 217 9.53 26.39 -11.04
CA GLY A 217 10.20 26.83 -12.27
C GLY A 217 11.73 26.72 -12.22
N PHE A 218 12.28 25.78 -11.47
CA PHE A 218 13.73 25.62 -11.33
C PHE A 218 14.38 25.23 -12.66
N VAL A 219 15.27 26.08 -13.17
CA VAL A 219 16.07 25.87 -14.40
C VAL A 219 17.58 25.86 -14.12
N GLY A 220 17.96 25.80 -12.85
CA GLY A 220 19.35 25.87 -12.40
C GLY A 220 20.13 24.56 -12.58
N SER A 221 21.40 24.62 -12.20
CA SER A 221 22.31 23.47 -12.14
C SER A 221 23.16 23.55 -10.87
N PHE A 222 23.58 22.40 -10.38
CA PHE A 222 24.47 22.28 -9.22
C PHE A 222 25.72 21.48 -9.58
N GLU A 223 26.82 21.76 -8.87
CA GLU A 223 28.01 20.93 -8.92
C GLU A 223 27.76 19.62 -8.17
N SER A 224 28.09 18.50 -8.81
CA SER A 224 27.99 17.16 -8.24
C SER A 224 29.34 16.45 -8.36
N ASN A 225 30.23 16.72 -7.40
CA ASN A 225 31.60 16.20 -7.37
C ASN A 225 31.82 15.18 -6.24
N SER A 226 33.02 14.58 -6.24
CA SER A 226 33.45 13.56 -5.28
C SER A 226 33.47 14.01 -3.81
N ASN A 227 33.60 15.32 -3.56
CA ASN A 227 33.63 15.86 -2.21
C ASN A 227 32.26 15.72 -1.53
N GLY A 228 31.19 15.61 -2.32
CA GLY A 228 29.82 15.52 -1.85
C GLY A 228 29.26 16.88 -1.42
N PHE A 229 28.17 16.85 -0.65
CA PHE A 229 27.52 18.04 -0.12
C PHE A 229 27.35 17.94 1.40
N THR A 230 27.68 19.00 2.12
CA THR A 230 27.35 19.16 3.53
C THR A 230 27.06 20.62 3.85
N THR A 231 26.15 20.84 4.80
CA THR A 231 25.84 22.17 5.34
C THR A 231 26.48 22.40 6.71
N SER A 232 27.23 21.41 7.23
CA SER A 232 27.89 21.48 8.54
C SER A 232 29.15 20.62 8.55
N PRO A 233 30.28 21.12 9.08
CA PRO A 233 31.49 20.32 9.23
C PRO A 233 31.35 19.18 10.26
N ARG A 234 30.29 19.20 11.08
CA ARG A 234 30.04 18.17 12.10
C ARG A 234 29.55 16.84 11.50
N TYR A 235 29.00 16.87 10.29
CA TYR A 235 28.40 15.70 9.66
C TYR A 235 29.17 15.29 8.40
N ARG A 236 29.13 13.99 8.11
CA ARG A 236 29.72 13.43 6.88
C ARG A 236 29.01 14.01 5.66
N ALA A 237 29.77 14.39 4.63
CA ALA A 237 29.18 14.83 3.37
C ALA A 237 28.33 13.72 2.72
N ILE A 238 27.15 14.13 2.25
CA ILE A 238 26.24 13.36 1.42
C ILE A 238 26.91 13.14 0.07
N ARG A 239 26.94 11.88 -0.40
CA ARG A 239 27.62 11.49 -1.65
C ARG A 239 26.73 10.61 -2.52
N ASP A 240 27.07 10.57 -3.80
CA ASP A 240 26.39 9.74 -4.79
C ASP A 240 26.83 8.28 -4.67
N TYR A 241 26.01 7.35 -5.16
CA TYR A 241 26.27 5.92 -5.06
C TYR A 241 27.58 5.53 -5.76
N GLU A 242 27.88 6.17 -6.88
CA GLU A 242 29.07 5.99 -7.71
C GLU A 242 30.37 6.24 -6.94
N TYR A 243 30.35 7.18 -5.98
CA TYR A 243 31.48 7.42 -5.08
C TYR A 243 31.84 6.15 -4.30
N TYR A 244 30.83 5.54 -3.65
CA TYR A 244 31.03 4.33 -2.85
C TYR A 244 31.42 3.13 -3.72
N LEU A 245 30.82 3.02 -4.91
CA LEU A 245 31.16 1.97 -5.86
C LEU A 245 32.63 2.06 -6.32
N ALA A 246 33.13 3.26 -6.61
CA ALA A 246 34.52 3.48 -6.97
C ALA A 246 35.46 3.17 -5.81
N GLN A 247 35.13 3.63 -4.60
CA GLN A 247 35.92 3.36 -3.40
C GLN A 247 36.04 1.85 -3.12
N ASN A 248 34.94 1.11 -3.25
CA ASN A 248 34.92 -0.36 -3.07
C ASN A 248 35.75 -1.11 -4.14
N ARG A 249 36.06 -0.45 -5.27
CA ARG A 249 36.92 -0.99 -6.34
C ARG A 249 38.36 -0.47 -6.26
N GLY A 250 38.72 0.24 -5.19
CA GLY A 250 40.05 0.84 -5.03
C GLY A 250 40.31 2.05 -5.93
N GLY A 251 39.26 2.63 -6.53
CA GLY A 251 39.35 3.77 -7.43
C GLY A 251 38.77 5.05 -6.84
N THR A 252 38.86 6.13 -7.61
CA THR A 252 38.21 7.41 -7.34
C THR A 252 37.12 7.67 -8.37
N TRP A 253 36.10 8.42 -7.96
CA TRP A 253 35.05 8.90 -8.86
C TRP A 253 35.09 10.42 -8.86
N ALA A 254 35.18 11.05 -10.03
CA ALA A 254 35.34 12.50 -10.15
C ALA A 254 34.06 13.29 -9.82
N GLY A 255 32.89 12.66 -9.95
CA GLY A 255 31.61 13.35 -9.95
C GLY A 255 30.86 13.23 -11.27
N HIS A 256 29.64 13.74 -11.29
CA HIS A 256 28.89 14.01 -12.52
C HIS A 256 29.23 15.40 -13.11
N GLY A 257 29.99 16.22 -12.39
CA GLY A 257 30.24 17.62 -12.76
C GLY A 257 29.00 18.48 -12.52
N ARG A 258 28.87 19.57 -13.29
CA ARG A 258 27.70 20.44 -13.24
C ARG A 258 26.53 19.82 -13.98
N ILE A 259 25.45 19.53 -13.27
CA ILE A 259 24.28 18.84 -13.83
C ILE A 259 22.98 19.60 -13.51
N ASP A 260 22.01 19.46 -14.40
CA ASP A 260 20.64 19.99 -14.25
C ASP A 260 19.70 18.97 -13.58
N LEU A 261 18.45 19.39 -13.34
CA LEU A 261 17.44 18.54 -12.71
C LEU A 261 17.21 17.23 -13.48
N ALA A 262 17.14 17.30 -14.80
CA ALA A 262 16.82 16.13 -15.62
C ALA A 262 17.95 15.09 -15.61
N THR A 263 19.20 15.54 -15.71
CA THR A 263 20.39 14.70 -15.59
C THR A 263 20.51 14.14 -14.17
N ALA A 264 20.37 14.98 -13.15
CA ALA A 264 20.43 14.55 -11.76
C ALA A 264 19.35 13.53 -11.40
N PHE A 265 18.13 13.68 -11.91
CA PHE A 265 17.03 12.75 -11.68
C PHE A 265 17.30 11.40 -12.35
N SER A 266 17.77 11.40 -13.60
CA SER A 266 18.13 10.18 -14.35
C SER A 266 19.30 9.41 -13.73
N ARG A 267 20.34 10.13 -13.27
CA ARG A 267 21.51 9.56 -12.56
C ARG A 267 21.25 9.31 -11.08
N SER A 268 20.12 9.79 -10.57
CA SER A 268 19.75 9.67 -9.16
C SER A 268 20.79 10.28 -8.20
N SER A 269 21.41 11.41 -8.57
CA SER A 269 22.41 12.09 -7.73
C SER A 269 21.81 12.49 -6.37
N ASN A 270 22.43 12.08 -5.27
CA ASN A 270 22.14 12.55 -3.92
C ASN A 270 22.67 13.97 -3.72
N VAL A 271 23.87 14.27 -4.23
CA VAL A 271 24.54 15.56 -4.05
C VAL A 271 23.70 16.70 -4.65
N PHE A 272 23.15 16.51 -5.85
CA PHE A 272 22.25 17.49 -6.45
C PHE A 272 20.96 17.68 -5.65
N PHE A 273 20.29 16.59 -5.25
CA PHE A 273 18.99 16.67 -4.57
C PHE A 273 19.10 17.20 -3.13
N ALA A 274 20.23 16.95 -2.46
CA ALA A 274 20.54 17.53 -1.17
C ALA A 274 20.73 19.06 -1.26
N GLN A 275 21.44 19.54 -2.30
CA GLN A 275 21.56 20.97 -2.60
C GLN A 275 20.22 21.59 -2.97
N LEU A 276 19.45 20.93 -3.85
CA LEU A 276 18.14 21.38 -4.29
C LEU A 276 17.18 21.54 -3.10
N GLY A 277 17.06 20.53 -2.23
CA GLY A 277 16.19 20.60 -1.06
C GLY A 277 16.54 21.75 -0.11
N VAL A 278 17.84 21.95 0.15
CA VAL A 278 18.32 23.09 0.93
C VAL A 278 18.06 24.43 0.24
N SER A 279 18.16 24.48 -1.09
CA SER A 279 17.91 25.68 -1.90
C SER A 279 16.43 26.05 -1.96
N LEU A 280 15.53 25.07 -2.03
CA LEU A 280 14.07 25.27 -2.06
C LEU A 280 13.51 25.65 -0.68
N GLY A 281 14.25 25.30 0.38
CA GLY A 281 13.98 25.74 1.73
C GLY A 281 13.00 24.86 2.49
N HIS A 282 13.01 25.04 3.80
CA HIS A 282 12.27 24.24 4.77
C HIS A 282 10.75 24.35 4.58
N GLU A 283 10.22 25.57 4.44
CA GLU A 283 8.78 25.81 4.29
C GLU A 283 8.22 25.12 3.04
N SER A 284 8.87 25.30 1.90
CA SER A 284 8.49 24.65 0.63
C SER A 284 8.49 23.13 0.76
N PHE A 285 9.48 22.56 1.46
CA PHE A 285 9.58 21.14 1.73
C PHE A 285 8.39 20.61 2.53
N TYR A 286 8.02 21.23 3.66
CA TYR A 286 6.88 20.73 4.43
C TYR A 286 5.55 20.94 3.71
N ARG A 287 5.37 22.08 3.02
CA ARG A 287 4.16 22.39 2.26
C ARG A 287 3.90 21.39 1.12
N ILE A 288 4.93 20.96 0.38
CA ILE A 288 4.73 19.94 -0.66
C ILE A 288 4.29 18.61 -0.04
N ASN A 289 4.91 18.20 1.07
CA ASN A 289 4.59 16.92 1.70
C ASN A 289 3.17 16.87 2.28
N GLU A 290 2.71 17.98 2.86
CA GLU A 290 1.33 18.12 3.33
C GLU A 290 0.34 18.01 2.17
N ARG A 291 0.59 18.74 1.07
CA ARG A 291 -0.25 18.66 -0.14
C ARG A 291 -0.26 17.27 -0.76
N LEU A 292 0.86 16.55 -0.73
CA LEU A 292 0.96 15.16 -1.20
C LEU A 292 0.37 14.13 -0.23
N LEU A 293 -0.31 14.58 0.83
CA LEU A 293 -1.07 13.77 1.77
C LEU A 293 -0.24 12.76 2.59
N ILE A 294 1.09 12.91 2.65
CA ILE A 294 1.97 11.91 3.28
C ILE A 294 1.63 11.69 4.76
N ASN A 295 1.18 12.73 5.47
CA ASN A 295 0.80 12.66 6.88
C ASN A 295 -0.72 12.51 7.10
N GLN A 296 -1.52 12.29 6.06
CA GLN A 296 -2.98 12.15 6.17
C GLN A 296 -3.39 10.70 6.05
N GLN A 297 -4.25 10.19 6.94
CA GLN A 297 -4.70 8.80 6.89
C GLN A 297 -5.72 8.61 5.77
N ILE A 298 -5.46 7.69 4.85
CA ILE A 298 -6.32 7.47 3.68
C ILE A 298 -6.99 6.09 3.76
N PRO A 299 -8.33 6.03 3.82
CA PRO A 299 -9.07 4.78 3.81
C PRO A 299 -9.04 4.11 2.43
N ILE A 300 -8.82 2.79 2.41
CA ILE A 300 -8.84 1.96 1.19
C ILE A 300 -10.03 0.99 1.14
N ALA A 301 -10.71 0.80 2.26
CA ALA A 301 -11.99 0.12 2.36
C ALA A 301 -12.73 0.64 3.59
N GLU A 302 -14.03 0.92 3.44
CA GLU A 302 -14.85 1.42 4.54
C GLU A 302 -16.22 0.73 4.55
N SER A 303 -16.72 0.47 5.74
CA SER A 303 -18.08 0.05 5.98
C SER A 303 -18.57 0.67 7.31
N PRO A 304 -19.88 0.69 7.58
CA PRO A 304 -20.40 1.13 8.88
C PRO A 304 -19.89 0.33 10.09
N TYR A 305 -19.15 -0.77 9.86
CA TYR A 305 -18.72 -1.73 10.87
C TYR A 305 -17.19 -1.88 10.95
N GLY A 306 -16.45 -1.22 10.06
CA GLY A 306 -14.99 -1.24 10.06
C GLY A 306 -14.41 -0.43 8.91
N SER A 307 -13.18 0.03 9.08
CA SER A 307 -12.41 0.67 8.03
C SER A 307 -11.01 0.09 7.99
N TRP A 308 -10.44 0.06 6.79
CA TRP A 308 -9.03 -0.19 6.58
C TRP A 308 -8.43 1.04 5.94
N SER A 309 -7.51 1.68 6.65
CA SER A 309 -6.72 2.80 6.15
C SER A 309 -5.25 2.45 6.01
N MET A 310 -4.59 3.10 5.06
CA MET A 310 -3.13 3.11 4.98
C MET A 310 -2.56 3.83 6.20
N ARG A 311 -1.46 3.33 6.75
CA ARG A 311 -0.72 4.01 7.80
C ARG A 311 -0.06 5.25 7.20
N THR A 312 -0.26 6.41 7.82
CA THR A 312 0.39 7.66 7.41
C THR A 312 1.91 7.49 7.36
N GLY A 313 2.55 8.20 6.45
CA GLY A 313 3.99 8.41 6.53
C GLY A 313 4.41 9.11 7.82
N SER A 314 5.72 9.27 7.98
CA SER A 314 6.32 10.01 9.08
C SER A 314 7.27 11.04 8.51
N LEU A 315 6.97 12.30 8.79
CA LEU A 315 7.82 13.45 8.51
C LEU A 315 7.94 14.29 9.77
N PRO A 316 8.86 13.93 10.69
CA PRO A 316 9.06 14.70 11.91
C PRO A 316 9.43 16.15 11.58
N PRO A 317 8.92 17.13 12.33
CA PRO A 317 9.31 18.52 12.15
C PRO A 317 10.79 18.68 12.49
N LEU A 318 11.56 19.25 11.56
CA LEU A 318 12.94 19.65 11.81
C LEU A 318 12.97 21.09 12.30
N ASN A 319 14.03 21.46 13.03
CA ASN A 319 14.28 22.87 13.29
C ASN A 319 14.59 23.57 11.95
N PRO A 320 14.05 24.76 11.66
CA PRO A 320 14.36 25.49 10.42
C PRO A 320 15.86 25.73 10.17
N SER A 321 16.67 25.75 11.23
CA SER A 321 18.14 25.86 11.15
C SER A 321 18.85 24.54 10.80
N ASP A 322 18.18 23.39 10.89
CA ASP A 322 18.75 22.07 10.57
C ASP A 322 18.77 21.80 9.06
N ARG A 323 19.66 22.51 8.37
CA ARG A 323 19.87 22.37 6.93
C ARG A 323 20.42 20.99 6.56
N TYR A 324 21.15 20.32 7.46
CA TYR A 324 21.70 19.00 7.17
C TYR A 324 20.61 17.92 7.24
N GLY A 325 19.73 17.99 8.25
CA GLY A 325 18.53 17.17 8.33
C GLY A 325 17.64 17.35 7.10
N LEU A 326 17.43 18.60 6.66
CA LEU A 326 16.66 18.89 5.44
C LEU A 326 17.32 18.28 4.19
N ALA A 327 18.65 18.37 4.07
CA ALA A 327 19.41 17.76 2.98
C ALA A 327 19.25 16.23 2.94
N GLN A 328 19.28 15.57 4.11
CA GLN A 328 19.08 14.13 4.23
C GLN A 328 17.65 13.72 3.88
N MET A 329 16.64 14.43 4.39
CA MET A 329 15.24 14.16 4.06
C MET A 329 14.96 14.36 2.57
N SER A 330 15.62 15.33 1.93
CA SER A 330 15.48 15.61 0.49
C SER A 330 15.97 14.49 -0.43
N ILE A 331 16.83 13.60 0.07
CA ILE A 331 17.26 12.38 -0.65
C ILE A 331 16.51 11.12 -0.18
N GLY A 332 15.48 11.29 0.66
CA GLY A 332 14.68 10.19 1.23
C GLY A 332 15.36 9.45 2.38
N GLN A 333 16.27 10.11 3.09
CA GLN A 333 17.03 9.58 4.22
C GLN A 333 16.76 10.37 5.50
N GLY A 334 17.35 9.93 6.62
CA GLY A 334 17.12 10.56 7.92
C GLY A 334 15.80 10.11 8.51
N GLN A 335 14.88 11.04 8.76
CA GLN A 335 13.66 10.78 9.53
C GLN A 335 12.39 10.60 8.67
N VAL A 336 12.49 10.71 7.35
CA VAL A 336 11.34 10.48 6.45
C VAL A 336 11.06 8.99 6.31
N LEU A 337 9.82 8.59 6.61
CA LEU A 337 9.33 7.23 6.42
C LEU A 337 8.01 7.26 5.64
N VAL A 338 7.84 6.31 4.72
CA VAL A 338 6.61 6.17 3.94
C VAL A 338 6.25 4.69 3.78
N THR A 339 4.98 4.42 3.49
CA THR A 339 4.56 3.08 3.07
C THR A 339 4.66 2.94 1.54
N PRO A 340 4.82 1.70 1.01
CA PRO A 340 4.72 1.46 -0.42
C PRO A 340 3.41 1.99 -1.03
N ALA A 341 2.30 1.87 -0.31
CA ALA A 341 1.00 2.32 -0.79
C ALA A 341 0.90 3.86 -0.94
N TYR A 342 1.55 4.66 -0.08
CA TYR A 342 1.61 6.11 -0.28
C TYR A 342 2.42 6.51 -1.51
N LEU A 343 3.57 5.88 -1.73
CA LEU A 343 4.36 6.16 -2.93
C LEU A 343 3.61 5.75 -4.20
N ALA A 344 2.85 4.65 -4.15
CA ALA A 344 1.97 4.24 -5.25
C ALA A 344 0.86 5.27 -5.48
N LEU A 345 0.23 5.81 -4.43
CA LEU A 345 -0.79 6.86 -4.56
C LEU A 345 -0.23 8.14 -5.20
N ILE A 346 0.91 8.64 -4.71
CA ILE A 346 1.54 9.85 -5.28
C ILE A 346 1.88 9.60 -6.75
N THR A 347 2.45 8.44 -7.07
CA THR A 347 2.80 8.08 -8.45
C THR A 347 1.56 7.90 -9.33
N ALA A 348 0.47 7.36 -8.78
CA ALA A 348 -0.81 7.25 -9.45
C ALA A 348 -1.42 8.62 -9.77
N ALA A 349 -1.30 9.60 -8.86
CA ALA A 349 -1.71 10.96 -9.15
C ALA A 349 -0.90 11.57 -10.30
N ILE A 350 0.43 11.37 -10.34
CA ILE A 350 1.27 11.83 -11.45
C ILE A 350 0.88 11.14 -12.77
N ALA A 351 0.64 9.83 -12.73
CA ALA A 351 0.17 9.06 -13.87
C ALA A 351 -1.24 9.51 -14.36
N ASN A 352 -2.06 10.02 -13.44
CA ASN A 352 -3.41 10.54 -13.69
C ASN A 352 -3.44 12.07 -13.88
N GLY A 353 -2.42 12.63 -14.53
CA GLY A 353 -2.40 14.07 -14.86
C GLY A 353 -2.40 15.02 -13.65
N GLY A 354 -1.91 14.55 -12.50
CA GLY A 354 -1.86 15.30 -11.25
C GLY A 354 -3.06 15.11 -10.33
N LEU A 355 -4.11 14.38 -10.75
CA LEU A 355 -5.31 14.17 -9.94
C LEU A 355 -5.22 12.90 -9.08
N ALA A 356 -5.27 13.05 -7.75
CA ALA A 356 -5.31 11.90 -6.85
C ALA A 356 -6.74 11.33 -6.72
N VAL A 357 -6.84 10.02 -6.89
CA VAL A 357 -8.04 9.23 -6.63
C VAL A 357 -7.76 8.31 -5.45
N ARG A 358 -8.71 8.22 -4.53
CA ARG A 358 -8.58 7.37 -3.33
C ARG A 358 -8.41 5.91 -3.75
N PRO A 359 -7.36 5.20 -3.29
CA PRO A 359 -7.24 3.78 -3.56
C PRO A 359 -8.41 3.01 -2.93
N ARG A 360 -8.96 2.01 -3.61
CA ARG A 360 -10.14 1.25 -3.17
C ARG A 360 -9.98 -0.25 -3.39
N LEU A 361 -10.44 -1.04 -2.42
CA LEU A 361 -10.44 -2.51 -2.46
C LEU A 361 -11.78 -3.13 -2.89
N VAL A 362 -12.90 -2.41 -2.78
CA VAL A 362 -14.23 -2.93 -3.11
C VAL A 362 -14.64 -2.44 -4.49
N GLU A 363 -15.10 -3.36 -5.35
CA GLU A 363 -15.35 -3.06 -6.77
C GLU A 363 -16.49 -2.05 -6.97
N ASN A 364 -17.53 -2.12 -6.14
CA ASN A 364 -18.70 -1.24 -6.23
C ASN A 364 -18.60 0.02 -5.35
N ASP A 365 -17.45 0.28 -4.71
CA ASP A 365 -17.25 1.53 -3.96
C ASP A 365 -17.23 2.72 -4.92
N THR A 366 -17.80 3.84 -4.48
CA THR A 366 -17.77 5.09 -5.25
C THR A 366 -16.32 5.55 -5.45
N ILE A 367 -15.98 5.91 -6.69
CA ILE A 367 -14.69 6.53 -7.00
C ILE A 367 -14.64 7.90 -6.33
N GLU A 368 -13.69 8.08 -5.43
CA GLU A 368 -13.53 9.31 -4.67
C GLU A 368 -12.27 10.04 -5.12
N VAL A 369 -12.44 11.29 -5.56
CA VAL A 369 -11.34 12.17 -5.95
C VAL A 369 -10.85 12.90 -4.71
N LEU A 370 -9.58 12.69 -4.35
CA LEU A 370 -8.94 13.38 -3.22
C LEU A 370 -8.55 14.82 -3.58
N GLY A 371 -8.44 15.12 -4.87
CA GLY A 371 -8.14 16.44 -5.42
C GLY A 371 -6.83 16.48 -6.22
N PRO A 372 -6.51 17.62 -6.84
CA PRO A 372 -5.28 17.79 -7.58
C PRO A 372 -4.08 17.85 -6.64
N LEU A 373 -3.14 16.93 -6.81
CA LEU A 373 -1.82 17.01 -6.18
C LEU A 373 -0.89 17.94 -6.95
N THR A 374 -1.07 18.11 -8.26
CA THR A 374 -0.33 19.07 -9.08
C THR A 374 -1.09 19.38 -10.37
N SER A 375 -0.57 20.28 -11.22
CA SER A 375 -1.15 20.59 -12.52
C SER A 375 -0.86 19.48 -13.56
N PRO A 376 -1.68 19.34 -14.61
CA PRO A 376 -1.41 18.40 -15.69
C PRO A 376 -0.06 18.63 -16.38
N ASP A 377 0.36 19.89 -16.57
CA ASP A 377 1.67 20.21 -17.17
C ASP A 377 2.83 19.72 -16.30
N HIS A 378 2.78 19.97 -15.00
CA HIS A 378 3.83 19.52 -14.08
C HIS A 378 3.88 17.99 -13.97
N ALA A 379 2.71 17.33 -13.92
CA ALA A 379 2.60 15.87 -13.94
C ALA A 379 3.21 15.27 -15.23
N MET A 380 2.93 15.88 -16.39
CA MET A 380 3.51 15.48 -17.67
C MET A 380 5.03 15.64 -17.68
N ARG A 381 5.57 16.80 -17.25
CA ARG A 381 7.03 17.03 -17.14
C ARG A 381 7.70 16.00 -16.23
N LEU A 382 7.11 15.71 -15.07
CA LEU A 382 7.64 14.70 -14.16
C LEU A 382 7.55 13.29 -14.74
N SER A 383 6.49 12.98 -15.48
CA SER A 383 6.35 11.72 -16.22
C SER A 383 7.47 11.52 -17.25
N HIS A 384 7.88 12.58 -17.95
CA HIS A 384 9.03 12.55 -18.85
C HIS A 384 10.35 12.29 -18.10
N LEU A 385 10.54 12.90 -16.92
CA LEU A 385 11.71 12.62 -16.08
C LEU A 385 11.74 11.16 -15.61
N LEU A 386 10.59 10.61 -15.19
CA LEU A 386 10.44 9.20 -14.82
C LEU A 386 10.70 8.26 -16.00
N ARG A 387 10.27 8.64 -17.20
CA ARG A 387 10.58 7.88 -18.42
C ARG A 387 12.08 7.89 -18.71
N ARG A 388 12.74 9.04 -18.54
CA ARG A 388 14.18 9.21 -18.75
C ARG A 388 15.03 8.33 -17.82
N VAL A 389 14.58 8.10 -16.59
CA VAL A 389 15.24 7.16 -15.66
C VAL A 389 15.28 5.73 -16.24
N VAL A 390 14.23 5.34 -16.97
CA VAL A 390 14.13 4.01 -17.60
C VAL A 390 14.84 3.97 -18.96
N THR A 391 14.88 5.04 -19.75
CA THR A 391 15.57 5.03 -21.05
C THR A 391 17.08 5.22 -20.94
N GLU A 392 17.51 6.10 -20.04
CA GLU A 392 18.89 6.61 -19.99
C GLU A 392 19.53 6.48 -18.60
N GLY A 393 18.72 6.28 -17.57
CA GLY A 393 19.14 6.38 -16.17
C GLY A 393 19.33 5.05 -15.45
N THR A 394 19.14 5.11 -14.12
CA THR A 394 19.39 3.99 -13.21
C THR A 394 18.50 2.77 -13.43
N ALA A 395 17.38 2.91 -14.14
CA ALA A 395 16.43 1.83 -14.44
C ALA A 395 16.53 1.29 -15.87
N ARG A 396 17.62 1.55 -16.60
CA ARG A 396 17.79 1.11 -18.00
C ARG A 396 17.60 -0.39 -18.24
N GLY A 397 17.89 -1.23 -17.24
CA GLY A 397 17.72 -2.68 -17.34
C GLY A 397 16.28 -3.14 -17.62
N ILE A 398 15.27 -2.31 -17.30
CA ILE A 398 13.86 -2.63 -17.52
C ILE A 398 13.24 -1.95 -18.74
N ALA A 399 14.04 -1.28 -19.57
CA ALA A 399 13.53 -0.66 -20.79
C ALA A 399 13.01 -1.72 -21.77
N ARG A 400 11.79 -1.49 -22.29
CA ARG A 400 11.17 -2.29 -23.35
C ARG A 400 10.52 -1.34 -24.35
N ASP A 401 10.63 -1.64 -25.64
CA ASP A 401 10.05 -0.80 -26.69
C ASP A 401 8.53 -0.95 -26.77
N HIS A 402 8.05 -2.20 -26.68
CA HIS A 402 6.62 -2.53 -26.71
C HIS A 402 5.88 -2.24 -25.39
N LEU A 403 6.63 -1.96 -24.31
CA LEU A 403 6.08 -1.69 -22.98
C LEU A 403 6.81 -0.46 -22.41
N PRO A 404 6.39 0.76 -22.79
CA PRO A 404 7.05 1.97 -22.36
C PRO A 404 6.79 2.19 -20.86
N ILE A 405 7.78 1.91 -20.02
CA ILE A 405 7.69 2.10 -18.56
C ILE A 405 8.30 3.46 -18.19
N ALA A 406 7.67 4.15 -17.23
CA ALA A 406 8.22 5.30 -16.52
C ALA A 406 8.31 4.98 -15.03
N GLY A 407 9.44 5.28 -14.38
CA GLY A 407 9.57 4.95 -12.96
C GLY A 407 10.88 5.40 -12.34
N LYS A 408 11.01 5.18 -11.03
CA LYS A 408 12.18 5.54 -10.25
C LYS A 408 12.63 4.36 -9.38
N THR A 409 13.93 4.10 -9.39
CA THR A 409 14.57 3.17 -8.44
C THR A 409 14.98 3.89 -7.17
N GLY A 410 14.96 3.17 -6.06
CA GLY A 410 15.51 3.61 -4.78
C GLY A 410 16.34 2.53 -4.11
N THR A 411 17.37 2.98 -3.40
CA THR A 411 18.16 2.17 -2.48
C THR A 411 18.20 2.97 -1.19
N ALA A 412 17.56 2.48 -0.14
CA ALA A 412 17.49 3.18 1.14
C ALA A 412 18.40 2.48 2.15
N GLU A 413 19.37 3.22 2.69
CA GLU A 413 20.31 2.70 3.69
C GLU A 413 19.55 2.26 4.93
N ASN A 414 19.91 1.10 5.47
CA ASN A 414 19.40 0.59 6.73
C ASN A 414 20.55 0.55 7.74
N ALA A 415 20.36 1.14 8.93
CA ALA A 415 21.38 1.22 9.97
C ALA A 415 21.86 -0.15 10.48
N GLY A 416 21.06 -1.20 10.31
CA GLY A 416 21.35 -2.56 10.81
C GLY A 416 21.54 -3.65 9.76
N GLY A 417 21.63 -3.32 8.46
CA GLY A 417 21.71 -4.36 7.43
C GLY A 417 21.82 -3.84 6.00
N ALA A 418 21.58 -4.73 5.02
CA ALA A 418 21.55 -4.34 3.63
C ALA A 418 20.42 -3.32 3.36
N ALA A 419 20.64 -2.45 2.38
CA ALA A 419 19.70 -1.43 1.99
C ALA A 419 18.34 -2.02 1.54
N HIS A 420 17.25 -1.27 1.72
CA HIS A 420 15.97 -1.61 1.13
C HIS A 420 15.97 -1.29 -0.38
N SER A 421 15.46 -2.22 -1.16
CA SER A 421 15.38 -2.13 -2.62
C SER A 421 13.98 -1.64 -3.01
N TRP A 422 13.92 -0.49 -3.68
CA TRP A 422 12.68 0.16 -4.09
C TRP A 422 12.57 0.30 -5.61
N PHE A 423 11.36 0.16 -6.10
CA PHE A 423 10.94 0.68 -7.41
C PHE A 423 9.51 1.22 -7.31
N VAL A 424 9.24 2.35 -7.94
CA VAL A 424 7.89 2.83 -8.17
C VAL A 424 7.76 3.38 -9.58
N GLY A 425 6.69 3.05 -10.28
CA GLY A 425 6.51 3.48 -11.66
C GLY A 425 5.15 3.09 -12.22
N PHE A 426 4.92 3.45 -13.47
CA PHE A 426 3.69 3.16 -14.18
C PHE A 426 3.96 2.79 -15.63
N ALA A 427 2.99 2.05 -16.19
CA ALA A 427 2.94 1.70 -17.60
C ALA A 427 1.49 1.67 -18.11
N PRO A 428 1.29 1.84 -19.42
CA PRO A 428 2.22 2.45 -20.38
C PRO A 428 2.52 3.93 -20.07
N ALA A 429 3.70 4.44 -20.39
CA ALA A 429 4.13 5.79 -20.01
C ALA A 429 3.34 6.91 -20.71
N HIS A 430 2.80 6.65 -21.91
CA HIS A 430 2.03 7.60 -22.70
C HIS A 430 0.53 7.58 -22.36
N ARG A 431 0.02 6.46 -21.85
CA ARG A 431 -1.35 6.31 -21.36
C ARG A 431 -1.33 5.41 -20.13
N PRO A 432 -1.04 5.96 -18.94
CA PRO A 432 -0.84 5.15 -17.75
C PRO A 432 -2.10 4.38 -17.36
N ARG A 433 -1.96 3.07 -17.14
CA ARG A 433 -3.07 2.17 -16.74
C ARG A 433 -2.82 1.48 -15.42
N LEU A 434 -1.55 1.22 -15.11
CA LEU A 434 -1.18 0.57 -13.86
C LEU A 434 0.05 1.24 -13.27
N VAL A 435 -0.02 1.57 -11.98
CA VAL A 435 1.11 1.99 -11.16
C VAL A 435 1.50 0.82 -10.27
N ILE A 436 2.80 0.53 -10.17
CA ILE A 436 3.33 -0.51 -9.31
C ILE A 436 4.39 0.10 -8.39
N ALA A 437 4.26 -0.15 -7.08
CA ALA A 437 5.33 0.06 -6.12
C ALA A 437 5.80 -1.29 -5.56
N VAL A 438 7.12 -1.49 -5.59
CA VAL A 438 7.80 -2.68 -5.08
C VAL A 438 8.79 -2.26 -4.00
N LEU A 439 8.73 -2.95 -2.87
CA LEU A 439 9.69 -2.85 -1.78
C LEU A 439 10.22 -4.23 -1.43
N ILE A 440 11.53 -4.36 -1.33
CA ILE A 440 12.19 -5.56 -0.81
C ILE A 440 13.11 -5.14 0.33
N GLU A 441 12.79 -5.60 1.53
CA GLU A 441 13.59 -5.37 2.73
C GLU A 441 14.95 -6.04 2.58
N HIS A 442 16.03 -5.28 2.77
CA HIS A 442 17.40 -5.79 2.67
C HIS A 442 17.75 -6.36 1.27
N GLY A 443 16.97 -6.01 0.24
CA GLY A 443 17.20 -6.43 -1.15
C GLY A 443 18.36 -5.73 -1.85
N GLY A 444 19.03 -4.80 -1.18
CA GLY A 444 20.16 -4.05 -1.75
C GLY A 444 19.70 -3.06 -2.82
N ALA A 445 20.29 -3.14 -4.03
CA ALA A 445 20.09 -2.13 -5.06
C ALA A 445 18.73 -2.25 -5.78
N GLY A 446 17.91 -1.20 -5.73
CA GLY A 446 16.59 -1.14 -6.38
C GLY A 446 16.57 -1.50 -7.86
N SER A 447 17.61 -1.11 -8.60
CA SER A 447 17.76 -1.39 -10.03
C SER A 447 18.02 -2.86 -10.36
N ARG A 448 18.46 -3.67 -9.39
CA ARG A 448 18.81 -5.08 -9.59
C ARG A 448 17.74 -6.05 -9.10
N VAL A 449 16.89 -5.63 -8.16
CA VAL A 449 15.91 -6.53 -7.54
C VAL A 449 14.48 -6.01 -7.73
N ALA A 450 14.14 -4.84 -7.16
CA ALA A 450 12.76 -4.32 -7.25
C ALA A 450 12.33 -3.94 -8.67
N ALA A 451 13.21 -3.30 -9.47
CA ALA A 451 12.86 -2.90 -10.83
C ALA A 451 12.61 -4.11 -11.76
N PRO A 452 13.50 -5.14 -11.82
CA PRO A 452 13.21 -6.35 -12.58
C PRO A 452 11.93 -7.08 -12.14
N LEU A 453 11.60 -7.09 -10.84
CA LEU A 453 10.33 -7.62 -10.35
C LEU A 453 9.14 -6.82 -10.90
N ALA A 454 9.21 -5.49 -10.86
CA ALA A 454 8.15 -4.64 -11.41
C ALA A 454 7.98 -4.82 -12.92
N LEU A 455 9.07 -4.99 -13.67
CA LEU A 455 9.01 -5.30 -15.10
C LEU A 455 8.19 -6.57 -15.36
N ARG A 456 8.48 -7.65 -14.63
CA ARG A 456 7.76 -8.92 -14.78
C ARG A 456 6.27 -8.78 -14.51
N LEU A 457 5.90 -7.92 -13.56
CA LEU A 457 4.51 -7.60 -13.28
C LEU A 457 3.84 -6.76 -14.36
N PHE A 458 4.54 -5.77 -14.94
CA PHE A 458 4.02 -5.02 -16.08
C PHE A 458 3.86 -5.90 -17.32
N GLU A 459 4.81 -6.81 -17.58
CA GLU A 459 4.71 -7.80 -18.67
C GLU A 459 3.52 -8.74 -18.44
N HIS A 460 3.33 -9.22 -17.20
CA HIS A 460 2.16 -10.03 -16.84
C HIS A 460 0.85 -9.25 -17.04
N ALA A 461 0.77 -8.01 -16.55
CA ALA A 461 -0.37 -7.14 -16.70
C ALA A 461 -0.70 -6.87 -18.18
N ALA A 462 0.32 -6.63 -19.01
CA ALA A 462 0.15 -6.45 -20.45
C ALA A 462 -0.44 -7.70 -21.12
N ALA A 463 0.09 -8.89 -20.79
CA ALA A 463 -0.35 -10.15 -21.35
C ALA A 463 -1.80 -10.53 -20.98
N HIS A 464 -2.36 -9.91 -19.94
CA HIS A 464 -3.72 -10.17 -19.44
C HIS A 464 -4.64 -8.94 -19.61
N GLY A 465 -4.29 -7.98 -20.48
CA GLY A 465 -5.16 -6.86 -20.84
C GLY A 465 -5.31 -5.76 -19.77
N LEU A 466 -4.56 -5.81 -18.66
CA LEU A 466 -4.64 -4.80 -17.60
C LEU A 466 -4.00 -3.46 -17.98
N LEU A 467 -3.26 -3.42 -19.10
CA LEU A 467 -2.63 -2.20 -19.64
C LEU A 467 -3.34 -1.65 -20.88
N GLU A 468 -4.41 -2.32 -21.34
CA GLU A 468 -5.18 -1.92 -22.52
C GLU A 468 -6.19 -0.86 -22.20
#